data_AF-A0A1G7KFV3-F1
#
_entry.id   AF-A0A1G7KFV3-F1
#
_cell.length_a   1.000
_cell.length_b   1.000
_cell.length_c   1.000
_cell.angle_alpha   90.00
_cell.angle_beta   90.00
_cell.angle_gamma   90.00
#
_symmetry.space_group_name_H-M   'P 1'
#
loop_
_entity.id
_entity.type
_entity.pdbx_description
1 polymer ?
#
loop_
_entity_poly.entity_id
_entity_poly.type
_entity_poly.pdbx_seq_one_letter_code
_entity_poly.pdbx_strand_id
1 'polypeptide(L)' 'MPSCKRCGNQRLFGASKVQSVVPYTNGPVSGLIGHFHATGDMETITSMGVDKEITTLAFRRPEDYFDLCLVCGSSELQW' A
#
# COMPACT_ATOMS: atom_id res chain seq x y z
N MET A 1 -12.45 3.70 -0.88
CA MET A 1 -11.23 4.27 -0.24
C MET A 1 -10.83 3.31 0.87
N PRO A 2 -9.56 2.87 0.92
CA PRO A 2 -9.14 1.95 1.96
C PRO A 2 -9.18 2.59 3.35
N SER A 3 -9.74 1.85 4.29
CA SER A 3 -9.80 2.21 5.71
C SER A 3 -9.48 0.99 6.55
N CYS A 4 -8.51 1.12 7.46
CA CYS A 4 -8.17 0.06 8.39
C CYS A 4 -9.22 -0.06 9.49
N LYS A 5 -9.89 -1.21 9.60
CA LYS A 5 -10.92 -1.44 10.63
C LYS A 5 -10.37 -1.47 12.06
N ARG A 6 -9.06 -1.67 12.21
CA ARG A 6 -8.40 -1.81 13.52
C ARG A 6 -7.96 -0.49 14.14
N CYS A 7 -7.37 0.41 13.34
CA CYS A 7 -6.84 1.68 13.84
C CYS A 7 -7.43 2.93 13.16
N GLY A 8 -8.34 2.76 12.19
CA GLY A 8 -8.94 3.87 11.45
C GLY A 8 -8.00 4.56 10.45
N ASN A 9 -6.81 4.00 10.19
CA ASN A 9 -5.90 4.55 9.19
C ASN A 9 -6.53 4.53 7.80
N GLN A 10 -6.43 5.65 7.09
CA GLN A 10 -6.94 5.86 5.73
C GLN A 10 -5.87 6.43 4.79
N ARG A 11 -4.61 6.53 5.24
CA ARG A 11 -3.56 7.25 4.51
C ARG A 11 -2.50 6.34 3.94
N LEU A 12 -2.01 5.37 4.72
CA LEU A 12 -0.81 4.59 4.39
C LEU A 12 -1.12 3.10 4.32
N PHE A 13 -1.06 2.54 3.11
CA PHE A 13 -1.28 1.11 2.90
C PHE A 13 -0.14 0.48 2.10
N GLY A 14 0.17 -0.76 2.42
CA GLY A 14 1.18 -1.57 1.75
C GLY A 14 0.52 -2.70 0.96
N ALA A 15 1.24 -3.18 -0.04
CA ALA A 15 0.90 -4.35 -0.84
C ALA A 15 1.76 -5.54 -0.41
N SER A 16 1.27 -6.35 0.51
CA SER A 16 2.01 -7.51 1.04
C SER A 16 2.41 -8.51 -0.04
N LYS A 17 1.61 -8.58 -1.12
CA LYS A 17 1.84 -9.46 -2.28
C LYS A 17 2.96 -8.97 -3.19
N VAL A 18 3.37 -7.70 -3.09
CA VAL A 18 4.43 -7.13 -3.91
C VAL A 18 5.70 -7.08 -3.08
N GLN A 19 6.57 -8.04 -3.31
CA GLN A 19 7.86 -8.12 -2.62
C GLN A 19 8.76 -6.96 -3.07
N SER A 20 9.45 -6.36 -2.10
CA SER A 20 10.55 -5.44 -2.38
C SER A 20 11.69 -6.22 -3.03
N VAL A 21 12.19 -5.74 -4.16
CA VAL A 21 13.39 -6.30 -4.82
C VAL A 21 14.66 -5.94 -4.03
N VAL A 22 14.56 -4.96 -3.14
CA VAL A 22 15.69 -4.45 -2.36
C VAL A 22 15.78 -5.16 -1.01
N PRO A 23 16.92 -5.82 -0.69
CA PRO A 23 17.12 -6.52 0.58
C PRO A 23 17.47 -5.50 1.68
N TYR A 24 16.46 -4.82 2.22
CA TYR A 24 16.65 -3.99 3.39
C TYR A 24 16.41 -4.81 4.66
N THR A 25 17.42 -4.90 5.53
CA THR A 25 17.36 -5.61 6.82
C THR A 25 16.26 -5.08 7.75
N ASN A 26 15.74 -3.86 7.50
CA ASN A 26 14.60 -3.23 8.17
C ASN A 26 13.67 -2.50 7.16
N GLY A 27 13.57 -3.00 5.93
CA GLY A 27 12.76 -2.37 4.89
C GLY A 27 11.26 -2.45 5.18
N PRO A 28 10.45 -1.58 4.55
CA PRO A 28 9.01 -1.74 4.60
C PRO A 28 8.64 -3.14 4.10
N VAL A 29 7.67 -3.77 4.77
CA VAL A 29 7.22 -5.15 4.49
C VAL A 29 6.72 -5.31 3.04
N SER A 30 6.46 -4.20 2.34
CA SER A 30 5.93 -4.15 0.98
C SER A 30 6.83 -3.33 0.06
N GLY A 31 7.02 -3.81 -1.17
CA GLY A 31 7.69 -3.06 -2.25
C GLY A 31 6.87 -1.90 -2.81
N LEU A 32 5.58 -1.82 -2.49
CA LEU A 32 4.69 -0.69 -2.81
C LEU A 32 4.04 -0.09 -1.57
N ILE A 33 4.04 1.23 -1.50
CA ILE A 33 3.31 1.98 -0.47
C ILE A 33 2.36 2.95 -1.17
N GLY A 34 1.07 2.80 -0.92
CA GLY A 34 0.02 3.68 -1.40
C GLY A 34 -0.27 4.76 -0.37
N HIS A 35 -0.17 6.01 -0.80
CA HIS A 35 -0.56 7.19 -0.05
C HIS A 35 -1.92 7.66 -0.54
N PHE A 36 -2.90 7.69 0.36
CA PHE A 36 -4.27 8.11 0.09
C PHE A 36 -4.56 9.41 0.81
N HIS A 37 -5.20 10.34 0.10
CA HIS A 37 -5.67 11.59 0.65
C HIS A 37 -6.94 11.36 1.48
N ALA A 38 -7.21 12.24 2.43
CA ALA A 38 -8.41 12.17 3.28
C ALA A 38 -9.73 12.29 2.49
N THR A 39 -9.67 12.73 1.22
CA THR A 39 -10.84 12.90 0.34
C THR A 39 -11.25 11.62 -0.38
N GLY A 40 -10.45 10.55 -0.34
CA GLY A 40 -10.77 9.32 -1.09
C GLY A 40 -9.75 8.93 -2.14
N ASP A 41 -9.02 9.90 -2.65
CA ASP A 41 -8.16 9.72 -3.82
C ASP A 41 -6.76 9.24 -3.43
N MET A 42 -6.17 8.42 -4.30
CA MET A 42 -4.76 8.09 -4.18
C MET A 42 -3.92 9.31 -4.55
N GLU A 43 -3.11 9.76 -3.60
CA GLU A 43 -2.23 10.91 -3.78
C GLU A 43 -0.96 10.50 -4.51
N THR A 44 -0.26 9.47 -4.00
CA THR A 44 1.01 8.99 -4.54
C THR A 44 1.23 7.52 -4.26
N ILE A 45 2.07 6.87 -5.08
CA ILE A 45 2.60 5.53 -4.80
C ILE A 45 4.12 5.62 -4.69
N THR A 46 4.66 5.10 -3.60
CA THR A 46 6.10 4.89 -3.41
C THR A 46 6.43 3.45 -3.81
N SER A 47 7.23 3.28 -4.86
CA SER A 47 7.71 1.97 -5.34
C SER A 47 9.20 1.78 -5.04
N MET A 48 9.56 0.68 -4.38
CA MET A 48 10.94 0.36 -4.01
C MET A 48 11.49 -0.77 -4.88
N GLY A 49 11.88 -0.44 -6.11
CA GLY A 49 12.41 -1.41 -7.06
C GLY A 49 11.35 -2.31 -7.71
N VAL A 50 10.08 -1.93 -7.63
CA VAL A 50 8.96 -2.62 -8.28
C VAL A 50 8.78 -2.11 -9.70
N ASP A 51 8.47 -3.02 -10.63
CA ASP A 51 8.26 -2.68 -12.04
C ASP A 51 7.19 -1.61 -12.24
N LYS A 52 7.45 -0.70 -13.18
CA LYS A 52 6.55 0.42 -13.50
C LYS A 52 5.16 -0.06 -13.92
N GLU A 53 5.06 -1.23 -14.56
CA GLU A 53 3.78 -1.85 -14.93
C GLU A 53 2.95 -2.21 -13.70
N ILE A 54 3.56 -2.84 -12.70
CA ILE A 54 2.92 -3.16 -11.42
C ILE A 54 2.49 -1.89 -10.69
N THR A 55 3.36 -0.87 -10.64
CA THR A 55 3.01 0.44 -10.04
C THR A 55 1.81 1.07 -10.75
N THR A 56 1.76 0.98 -12.09
CA THR A 56 0.64 1.52 -12.88
C THR A 56 -0.65 0.74 -12.64
N LEU A 57 -0.58 -0.59 -12.53
CA LEU A 57 -1.73 -1.44 -12.21
C LEU A 57 -2.23 -1.18 -10.79
N ALA A 58 -1.34 -1.05 -9.81
CA ALA A 58 -1.67 -0.69 -8.43
C ALA A 58 -2.34 0.69 -8.32
N PHE A 59 -1.97 1.64 -9.19
CA PHE A 59 -2.64 2.93 -9.28
C PHE A 59 -4.05 2.81 -9.86
N ARG A 60 -4.24 1.95 -10.86
CA ARG A 60 -5.54 1.75 -11.53
C ARG A 60 -6.52 0.90 -10.72
N ARG A 61 -6.02 -0.04 -9.92
CA ARG A 61 -6.80 -0.98 -9.11
C ARG A 61 -6.19 -1.13 -7.72
N PRO A 62 -6.23 -0.08 -6.88
CA PRO A 62 -5.60 -0.12 -5.56
C PRO A 62 -6.12 -1.25 -4.67
N GLU A 63 -7.40 -1.61 -4.78
CA GLU A 63 -8.05 -2.67 -4.00
C GLU A 63 -7.46 -4.07 -4.24
N ASP A 64 -6.85 -4.31 -5.40
CA ASP A 64 -6.24 -5.60 -5.74
C ASP A 64 -4.83 -5.74 -5.15
N TYR A 65 -4.17 -4.61 -4.87
CA TYR A 65 -2.76 -4.55 -4.49
C TYR A 65 -2.56 -4.22 -3.01
N PHE A 66 -3.24 -3.19 -2.49
CA PHE A 66 -3.02 -2.75 -1.12
C PHE A 66 -3.90 -3.58 -0.16
N ASP A 67 -3.27 -4.32 0.72
CA ASP A 67 -3.94 -5.25 1.63
C ASP A 67 -3.42 -5.15 3.06
N LEU A 68 -2.44 -4.29 3.31
CA LEU A 68 -1.77 -4.14 4.60
C LEU A 68 -1.85 -2.70 5.10
N CYS A 69 -2.30 -2.50 6.33
CA CYS A 69 -2.20 -1.22 7.03
C CYS A 69 -0.76 -1.02 7.54
N LEU A 70 -0.05 -0.02 7.04
CA LEU A 70 1.34 0.24 7.48
C LEU A 70 1.43 0.91 8.86
N VAL A 71 0.31 1.39 9.41
CA VAL A 71 0.28 2.02 10.74
C VAL A 71 0.22 0.98 11.86
N CYS A 72 -0.58 -0.08 11.71
CA CYS A 72 -0.76 -1.11 12.75
C CYS A 72 -0.46 -2.55 12.31
N GLY A 73 -0.08 -2.76 11.04
CA GLY A 73 0.19 -4.08 10.47
C GLY A 73 -1.05 -4.95 10.23
N SER A 74 -2.27 -4.43 10.40
CA SER A 74 -3.49 -5.20 10.15
C SER A 74 -3.79 -5.35 8.67
N SER A 75 -4.26 -6.52 8.24
CA SER A 75 -4.82 -6.76 6.91
C SER A 75 -6.34 -6.57 6.84
N GLU A 76 -6.98 -6.19 7.96
CA GLU A 76 -8.42 -5.91 8.01
C GLU A 76 -8.72 -4.52 7.43
N LEU A 77 -8.74 -4.45 6.11
CA LEU A 77 -9.06 -3.24 5.35
C LEU A 77 -10.52 -3.28 4.87
N GLN A 78 -11.13 -2.11 4.81
CA GLN A 78 -12.40 -1.86 4.15
C GLN A 78 -12.12 -0.97 2.94
N TRP A 79 -12.55 -1.42 1.76
CA TRP A 79 -12.36 -0.72 0.48
C TRP A 79 -13.60 0.08 0.06
#